data_AF-A0A6I5CC15-F1
#
_entry.id   AF-A0A6I5CC15-F1
#
_cell.length_a   1.000
_cell.length_b   1.000
_cell.length_c   1.000
_cell.angle_alpha   90.00
_cell.angle_beta   90.00
_cell.angle_gamma   90.00
#
_symmetry.space_group_name_H-M   'P 1'
#
loop_
_entity.id
_entity.type
_entity.pdbx_description
1 polymer ?
#
loop_
_entity_poly.entity_id
_entity_poly.type
_entity_poly.pdbx_seq_one_letter_code
_entity_poly.pdbx_strand_id
1 'polypeptide(L)'
;AQSLAGAVVGHTAMKLMGLKSLTLCPWAIREGVLLRQIEEGAAGASWWERMSRLGEEPAAPLDPVPLRLTAATVSRPPATTRG
;
A
#
# COMPACT_ATOMS: atom_id res chain seq x y z
N ALA A 1 6.83 21.16 2.02
CA ALA A 1 7.99 20.79 2.87
C ALA A 1 8.20 19.27 2.97
N GLN A 2 7.17 18.45 3.21
CA GLN A 2 7.31 17.00 3.45
C GLN A 2 8.02 16.23 2.32
N SER A 3 7.76 16.58 1.05
CA SER A 3 8.43 15.93 -0.09
C SER A 3 9.96 16.15 -0.10
N LEU A 4 10.42 17.33 0.31
CA LEU A 4 11.85 17.64 0.39
C LEU A 4 12.50 16.87 1.54
N ALA A 5 11.84 16.83 2.71
CA ALA A 5 12.31 16.05 3.85
C ALA A 5 12.46 14.56 3.47
N GLY A 6 11.47 14.00 2.77
CA GLY A 6 11.53 12.63 2.24
C GLY A 6 12.71 12.41 1.27
N ALA A 7 12.98 13.35 0.37
CA ALA A 7 14.10 13.25 -0.57
C ALA A 7 15.47 13.24 0.13
N VAL A 8 15.65 14.08 1.16
CA VAL A 8 16.90 14.13 1.95
C VAL A 8 17.14 12.82 2.71
N VAL A 9 16.09 12.30 3.35
CA VAL A 9 16.15 11.01 4.06
C VAL A 9 16.46 9.88 3.08
N GLY A 10 15.75 9.82 1.95
CA GLY A 10 15.95 8.81 0.91
C GLY A 10 17.37 8.82 0.35
N HIS A 11 17.89 10.00 -0.03
CA HIS A 11 19.26 10.13 -0.54
C HIS A 11 20.30 9.67 0.49
N THR A 12 20.16 10.09 1.75
CA THR A 12 21.09 9.71 2.82
C THR A 12 21.10 8.21 3.04
N ALA A 13 19.92 7.58 3.09
CA ALA A 13 19.79 6.13 3.22
C ALA A 13 20.47 5.40 2.04
N MET A 14 20.19 5.82 0.80
CA MET A 14 20.83 5.23 -0.39
C MET A 14 22.35 5.34 -0.35
N LYS A 15 22.88 6.50 0.06
CA LYS A 15 24.33 6.73 0.16
C LYS A 15 24.98 5.84 1.21
N LEU A 16 24.38 5.71 2.40
CA LEU A 16 24.89 4.86 3.47
C LEU A 16 24.81 3.37 3.13
N MET A 17 23.79 2.96 2.37
CA MET A 17 23.61 1.58 1.91
C MET A 17 24.40 1.26 0.63
N GLY A 18 25.07 2.24 0.02
CA GLY A 18 25.82 2.05 -1.23
C GLY A 18 24.95 1.80 -2.47
N LEU A 19 23.68 2.19 -2.44
CA LEU A 19 22.71 1.95 -3.52
C LEU A 19 22.75 3.08 -4.56
N LYS A 20 22.96 2.72 -5.83
CA LYS A 20 22.93 3.67 -6.97
C LYS A 20 21.55 3.85 -7.56
N SER A 21 20.70 2.84 -7.44
CA SER A 21 19.32 2.83 -7.88
C SER A 21 18.49 2.00 -6.90
N LEU A 22 17.19 2.27 -6.88
CA LEU A 22 16.21 1.47 -6.16
C LEU A 22 14.95 1.38 -7.00
N THR A 23 14.15 0.36 -6.72
CA THR A 23 12.80 0.23 -7.26
C THR A 23 11.82 0.62 -6.17
N LEU A 24 10.92 1.55 -6.48
CA LEU A 24 9.85 1.90 -5.55
C LEU A 24 8.79 0.79 -5.54
N CYS A 25 8.52 0.25 -4.37
CA CYS A 25 7.40 -0.66 -4.18
C CYS A 25 6.09 0.14 -4.32
N PRO A 26 5.16 -0.28 -5.20
CA PRO A 26 3.85 0.40 -5.30
C PRO A 26 2.91 0.03 -4.15
N TRP A 27 3.28 -0.93 -3.31
CA TRP A 27 2.49 -1.44 -2.18
C TRP A 27 3.06 -0.87 -0.88
N ALA A 28 2.20 -0.34 -0.02
CA ALA A 28 2.56 0.15 1.29
C ALA A 28 2.22 -0.90 2.36
N ILE A 29 2.33 -0.50 3.63
CA ILE A 29 2.05 -1.36 4.78
C ILE A 29 0.63 -1.92 4.71
N ARG A 30 -0.36 -1.11 4.35
CA ARG A 30 -1.77 -1.52 4.29
C ARG A 30 -1.97 -2.73 3.37
N GLU A 31 -1.43 -2.69 2.17
CA GLU A 31 -1.59 -3.77 1.20
C GLU A 31 -0.73 -4.98 1.56
N GLY A 32 0.45 -4.79 2.15
CA GLY A 32 1.26 -5.89 2.68
C GLY A 32 0.56 -6.67 3.79
N VAL A 33 -0.16 -5.98 4.68
CA VAL A 33 -1.01 -6.61 5.70
C VAL A 33 -2.13 -7.43 5.08
N LEU A 34 -2.81 -6.88 4.07
CA LEU A 34 -3.89 -7.58 3.37
C LEU A 34 -3.39 -8.83 2.64
N LEU A 35 -2.24 -8.75 1.95
CA LEU A 35 -1.65 -9.91 1.29
C LEU A 35 -1.30 -11.01 2.29
N ARG A 36 -0.74 -10.64 3.46
CA ARG A 36 -0.42 -11.59 4.53
C ARG A 36 -1.68 -12.26 5.09
N GLN A 37 -2.78 -11.53 5.24
CA GLN A 37 -4.06 -12.12 5.63
C GLN A 37 -4.55 -13.15 4.61
N ILE A 38 -4.41 -12.86 3.31
CA ILE A 38 -4.79 -13.80 2.25
C ILE A 38 -3.91 -15.05 2.30
N GLU A 39 -2.60 -14.89 2.55
CA GLU A 39 -1.64 -15.99 2.65
C GLU A 39 -1.86 -16.88 3.89
N GLU A 40 -2.12 -16.27 5.06
CA GLU A 40 -2.28 -16.97 6.34
C GLU A 40 -3.72 -17.45 6.59
N GLY A 41 -4.70 -16.97 5.83
CA GLY A 41 -6.11 -17.29 6.00
C GLY A 41 -6.68 -16.85 7.37
N ALA A 42 -7.59 -17.64 7.93
CA ALA A 42 -8.31 -17.29 9.18
C ALA A 42 -7.38 -17.11 10.40
N ALA A 43 -6.20 -17.73 10.42
CA ALA A 43 -5.24 -17.59 11.51
C ALA A 43 -4.60 -16.19 11.55
N GLY A 44 -4.25 -15.63 10.39
CA GLY A 44 -3.66 -14.29 10.24
C GLY A 44 -4.63 -13.15 10.53
N ALA A 45 -5.93 -13.35 10.27
CA ALA A 45 -6.98 -12.38 10.59
C ALA A 45 -7.10 -12.10 12.10
N SER A 46 -6.93 -13.14 12.94
CA SER A 46 -7.19 -13.04 14.38
C SER A 46 -6.30 -12.04 15.13
N TRP A 47 -5.09 -11.78 14.65
CA TRP A 47 -4.14 -10.85 15.27
C TRP A 47 -4.45 -9.40 14.93
N TRP A 48 -4.71 -9.06 13.67
CA TRP A 48 -5.09 -7.71 13.29
C TRP A 48 -6.49 -7.34 13.81
N GLU A 49 -7.44 -8.27 13.83
CA GLU A 49 -8.76 -8.08 14.46
C GLU A 49 -8.63 -7.69 15.94
N ARG A 50 -7.69 -8.30 16.67
CA ARG A 50 -7.39 -7.90 18.05
C ARG A 50 -6.86 -6.46 18.11
N MET A 51 -5.94 -6.08 17.22
CA MET A 51 -5.39 -4.72 17.22
C MET A 51 -6.42 -3.65 16.81
N SER A 52 -7.31 -3.95 15.86
CA SER A 52 -8.40 -3.06 15.47
C SER A 52 -9.38 -2.81 16.63
N ARG A 53 -9.71 -3.85 17.40
CA ARG A 53 -10.60 -3.72 18.57
C ARG A 53 -10.02 -2.86 19.69
N LEU A 54 -8.68 -2.76 19.79
CA LEU A 54 -8.02 -1.90 20.78
C LEU A 54 -8.13 -0.41 20.44
N GLY A 55 -8.41 -0.07 19.17
CA GLY A 55 -8.59 1.31 18.72
C GLY A 55 -10.04 1.78 18.70
N GLU A 56 -11.00 0.88 18.92
CA GLU A 56 -12.43 1.18 18.89
C GLU A 56 -12.88 1.70 20.27
N GLU A 57 -12.67 2.98 20.54
CA GLU A 57 -13.60 3.70 21.44
C GLU A 57 -15.01 3.53 20.85
N PRO A 58 -16.08 3.35 21.66
CA PRO A 58 -17.41 3.06 21.15
C PRO A 58 -17.86 4.17 20.19
N ALA A 59 -17.69 3.92 18.90
CA ALA A 59 -17.94 4.88 17.86
C ALA A 59 -19.44 5.14 17.79
N ALA A 60 -19.83 6.41 17.85
CA ALA A 60 -21.20 6.82 17.57
C ALA A 60 -21.64 6.22 16.21
N PRO A 61 -22.92 5.85 16.02
CA PRO A 61 -23.37 5.23 14.78
C PRO A 61 -23.00 6.10 13.58
N LEU A 62 -22.08 5.61 12.74
CA LEU A 62 -21.70 6.27 11.50
C LEU A 62 -22.55 5.68 10.37
N ASP A 63 -23.24 6.53 9.63
CA ASP A 63 -23.91 6.13 8.39
C ASP A 63 -22.87 5.51 7.43
N PRO A 64 -23.16 4.35 6.80
CA PRO A 64 -22.18 3.67 5.97
C PRO A 64 -21.82 4.52 4.74
N VAL A 65 -20.57 4.98 4.67
CA VAL A 65 -20.05 5.72 3.51
C VAL A 65 -19.85 4.74 2.35
N PRO A 66 -20.52 4.93 1.19
CA PRO A 66 -20.39 4.02 0.06
C PRO A 66 -18.97 4.08 -0.54
N LEU A 67 -18.33 2.91 -0.65
CA LEU A 67 -17.00 2.75 -1.23
C LEU A 67 -17.05 3.00 -2.75
N ARG A 68 -16.34 4.02 -3.22
CA ARG A 68 -16.18 4.31 -4.66
C ARG A 68 -14.87 3.75 -5.18
N LEU A 69 -14.95 2.70 -6.00
CA LEU A 69 -13.79 2.12 -6.69
C LEU A 69 -13.62 2.81 -8.04
N THR A 70 -12.43 3.38 -8.29
CA THR A 70 -12.04 3.85 -9.61
C THR A 70 -11.47 2.67 -10.41
N ALA A 71 -11.99 2.44 -11.62
CA ALA A 71 -11.46 1.40 -12.50
C ALA A 71 -10.11 1.83 -13.08
N ALA A 72 -9.11 0.95 -13.03
CA ALA A 72 -7.83 1.18 -13.69
C ALA A 72 -7.96 0.89 -15.19
N THR A 73 -7.74 1.89 -16.04
CA THR A 73 -7.64 1.72 -17.50
C THR A 73 -6.29 1.12 -17.88
N VAL A 74 -6.29 -0.10 -18.42
CA VAL A 74 -5.12 -0.69 -19.08
C VAL A 74 -5.01 -0.12 -20.50
N SER A 75 -3.89 0.53 -20.79
CA SER A 75 -3.55 0.98 -22.15
C SER A 75 -3.02 -0.21 -22.97
N ARG A 76 -3.67 -0.52 -24.09
CA ARG A 76 -3.24 -1.56 -25.04
C ARG A 76 -2.06 -1.03 -25.88
N PRO A 77 -0.94 -1.75 -26.02
CA PRO A 77 0.13 -1.35 -26.92
C PRO A 77 -0.34 -1.37 -28.39
N PRO A 78 0.17 -0.48 -29.26
CA PRO A 78 -0.22 -0.41 -30.66
C PRO A 78 0.16 -1.71 -31.39
N ALA A 79 -0.73 -2.16 -32.30
CA ALA A 79 -0.49 -3.34 -33.12
C ALA A 79 0.65 -3.07 -34.11
N THR A 80 1.75 -3.80 -33.99
CA THR A 80 2.80 -3.82 -35.01
C THR A 80 2.28 -4.57 -36.23
N THR A 81 1.83 -3.84 -37.26
CA THR A 81 1.66 -4.40 -38.59
C THR A 81 3.04 -4.66 -39.17
N ARG A 82 3.46 -5.94 -39.23
CA ARG A 82 4.60 -6.35 -40.07
C ARG A 82 4.16 -6.29 -41.53
N GLY A 83 4.88 -5.49 -42.32
CA GLY A 83 4.92 -5.62 -43.79
C GLY A 83 5.93 -6.68 -44.21
#